data_AF-A0A382T6K7-F1
#
_entry.id   AF-A0A382T6K7-F1
#
_cell.length_a   1.000
_cell.length_b   1.000
_cell.length_c   1.000
_cell.angle_alpha   90.00
_cell.angle_beta   90.00
_cell.angle_gamma   90.00
#
_symmetry.space_group_name_H-M   'P 1'
#
loop_
_entity.id
_entity.type
_entity.pdbx_description
1 polymer ?
#
loop_
_entity_poly.entity_id
_entity_poly.type
_entity_poly.pdbx_seq_one_letter_code
_entity_poly.pdbx_strand_id
1 'polypeptide(L)'
;VINNHKFVISLNAFLVLIILAVNAHSQAVNPLESDPRAARLGGSIFRAQCATCHGADAKGISTLDVPDLTMSWVERQLSEEEVFQTIRDGISG
;
A
#
# COMPACT_ATOMS: atom_id res chain seq x y z
N VAL A 1 -5.88 -44.45 -14.21
CA VAL A 1 -6.73 -43.35 -13.68
C VAL A 1 -6.13 -42.69 -12.43
N ILE A 2 -5.60 -43.44 -11.45
CA ILE A 2 -5.07 -42.90 -10.17
C ILE A 2 -3.85 -41.96 -10.35
N ASN A 3 -3.01 -42.19 -11.37
CA ASN A 3 -1.80 -41.39 -11.60
C ASN A 3 -2.10 -39.95 -12.07
N ASN A 4 -3.18 -39.76 -12.83
CA ASN A 4 -3.56 -38.46 -13.37
C ASN A 4 -4.16 -37.56 -12.29
N HIS A 5 -4.89 -38.13 -11.33
CA HIS A 5 -5.42 -37.36 -10.19
C HIS A 5 -4.30 -36.84 -9.27
N LYS A 6 -3.27 -37.66 -9.01
CA LYS A 6 -2.10 -37.23 -8.22
C LYS A 6 -1.31 -36.12 -8.92
N PHE A 7 -1.16 -36.22 -10.24
CA PHE A 7 -0.49 -35.19 -11.05
C PHE A 7 -1.23 -33.85 -11.04
N VAL A 8 -2.55 -33.86 -11.22
CA VAL A 8 -3.38 -32.65 -11.20
C VAL A 8 -3.39 -32.00 -9.81
N ILE A 9 -3.45 -32.79 -8.74
CA ILE A 9 -3.38 -32.24 -7.37
C ILE A 9 -2.02 -31.58 -7.12
N SER A 10 -0.92 -32.21 -7.55
CA SER A 10 0.43 -31.64 -7.39
C SER A 10 0.61 -30.34 -8.20
N LEU A 11 0.07 -30.27 -9.42
CA LEU A 11 0.13 -29.08 -10.27
C LEU A 11 -0.67 -27.92 -9.67
N ASN A 12 -1.88 -28.19 -9.15
CA ASN A 12 -2.69 -27.18 -8.49
C ASN A 12 -2.03 -26.68 -7.19
N ALA A 13 -1.43 -27.57 -6.40
CA ALA A 13 -0.69 -27.18 -5.20
C ALA A 13 0.51 -26.28 -5.54
N PHE A 14 1.23 -26.58 -6.63
CA PHE A 14 2.33 -25.76 -7.10
C PHE A 14 1.86 -24.38 -7.58
N LEU A 15 0.74 -24.33 -8.30
CA LEU A 15 0.13 -23.08 -8.75
C LEU A 15 -0.33 -22.21 -7.57
N VAL A 16 -0.95 -22.83 -6.55
CA VAL A 16 -1.36 -22.13 -5.32
C VAL A 16 -0.16 -21.58 -4.55
N LEU A 17 0.92 -22.35 -4.43
CA LEU A 17 2.16 -21.88 -3.79
C LEU A 17 2.80 -20.71 -4.54
N ILE A 18 2.81 -20.75 -5.88
CA ILE A 18 3.28 -19.64 -6.70
C ILE A 18 2.42 -18.40 -6.49
N ILE A 19 1.09 -18.53 -6.51
CA ILE A 19 0.17 -17.42 -6.28
C ILE A 19 0.41 -16.80 -4.89
N LEU A 20 0.58 -17.62 -3.85
CA LEU A 20 0.89 -17.14 -2.50
C LEU A 20 2.23 -16.39 -2.45
N ALA A 21 3.26 -16.86 -3.14
CA ALA A 21 4.58 -16.22 -3.19
C ALA A 21 4.56 -14.86 -3.93
N VAL A 22 3.74 -14.70 -4.96
CA VAL A 22 3.63 -13.43 -5.70
C VAL A 22 2.98 -12.33 -4.86
N ASN A 23 1.99 -12.67 -4.04
CA ASN A 23 1.28 -11.70 -3.18
C ASN A 23 2.10 -11.20 -1.98
N ALA A 24 3.29 -11.76 -1.72
CA ALA A 24 4.11 -11.40 -0.56
C ALA A 24 5.07 -10.21 -0.80
N HIS A 25 5.10 -9.64 -2.01
CA HIS A 25 5.97 -8.50 -2.30
C HIS A 25 5.29 -7.20 -1.89
N SER A 26 5.81 -6.58 -0.84
CA SER A 26 5.48 -5.21 -0.53
C SER A 26 6.04 -4.27 -1.59
N GLN A 27 5.27 -3.24 -1.93
CA GLN A 27 5.63 -2.27 -2.97
C GLN A 27 6.77 -1.38 -2.46
N ALA A 28 8.01 -1.81 -2.67
CA ALA A 28 9.17 -1.07 -2.17
C ALA A 28 9.32 0.33 -2.79
N VAL A 29 8.77 0.51 -3.99
CA VAL A 29 8.76 1.77 -4.74
C VAL A 29 7.39 1.98 -5.40
N ASN A 30 7.02 3.24 -5.63
CA ASN A 30 5.79 3.63 -6.30
C ASN A 30 5.92 3.44 -7.82
N PRO A 31 5.30 2.40 -8.42
CA PRO A 31 5.43 2.15 -9.86
C PRO A 31 4.71 3.20 -10.72
N LEU A 32 3.92 4.08 -10.12
CA LEU A 32 3.10 5.09 -10.79
C LEU A 32 3.58 6.53 -10.51
N GLU A 33 4.73 6.71 -9.88
CA GLU A 33 5.26 8.02 -9.48
C GLU A 33 5.29 9.03 -10.64
N SER A 34 5.67 8.56 -11.83
CA SER A 34 5.78 9.39 -13.04
C SER A 34 4.45 9.57 -13.82
N ASP A 35 3.35 8.93 -13.42
CA ASP A 35 2.05 9.08 -14.10
C ASP A 35 1.21 10.21 -13.45
N PRO A 36 1.04 11.36 -14.12
CA PRO A 36 0.24 12.45 -13.56
C PRO A 36 -1.25 12.11 -13.41
N ARG A 37 -1.76 11.08 -14.08
CA ARG A 37 -3.13 10.58 -13.87
C ARG A 37 -3.24 9.85 -12.55
N ALA A 38 -2.22 9.08 -12.18
CA ALA A 38 -2.16 8.38 -10.89
C ALA A 38 -2.17 9.39 -9.74
N ALA A 39 -1.40 10.47 -9.84
CA ALA A 39 -1.42 11.56 -8.86
C ALA A 39 -2.83 12.19 -8.69
N ARG A 40 -3.55 12.43 -9.79
CA ARG A 40 -4.93 12.96 -9.73
C ARG A 40 -5.92 11.99 -9.09
N LEU A 41 -5.79 10.71 -9.39
CA LEU A 41 -6.62 9.67 -8.79
C LEU A 41 -6.32 9.55 -7.29
N GLY A 42 -5.03 9.46 -6.92
CA GLY A 42 -4.56 9.44 -5.54
C GLY A 42 -5.07 10.64 -4.74
N GLY A 43 -5.02 11.85 -5.30
CA GLY A 43 -5.59 13.04 -4.66
C GLY A 43 -7.11 12.95 -4.43
N SER A 44 -7.84 12.24 -5.30
CA SER A 44 -9.28 12.02 -5.12
C SER A 44 -9.58 11.02 -4.00
N ILE A 45 -8.78 9.95 -3.92
CA ILE A 45 -8.83 8.99 -2.81
C ILE A 45 -8.49 9.67 -1.48
N PHE A 46 -7.41 10.46 -1.46
CA PHE A 46 -6.97 11.21 -0.28
C PHE A 46 -8.09 12.09 0.28
N ARG A 47 -8.77 12.87 -0.58
CA ARG A 47 -9.89 13.71 -0.16
C ARG A 47 -11.06 12.91 0.40
N ALA A 48 -11.33 11.73 -0.15
CA ALA A 48 -12.46 10.90 0.25
C ALA A 48 -12.20 10.13 1.56
N GLN A 49 -10.94 9.76 1.84
CA GLN A 49 -10.62 8.77 2.87
C GLN A 49 -9.65 9.29 3.94
N CYS A 50 -8.71 10.15 3.58
CA CYS A 50 -7.59 10.53 4.45
C CYS A 50 -7.76 11.94 5.03
N ALA A 51 -8.33 12.85 4.24
CA ALA A 51 -8.47 14.27 4.58
C ALA A 51 -9.34 14.53 5.81
N THR A 52 -10.22 13.58 6.19
CA THR A 52 -11.01 13.67 7.42
C THR A 52 -10.13 13.79 8.67
N CYS A 53 -8.97 13.13 8.69
CA CYS A 53 -8.04 13.20 9.82
C CYS A 53 -6.87 14.13 9.50
N HIS A 54 -6.30 14.05 8.30
CA HIS A 54 -5.08 14.78 7.92
C HIS A 54 -5.33 16.19 7.34
N GLY A 55 -6.59 16.61 7.25
CA GLY A 55 -6.96 17.89 6.66
C GLY A 55 -6.96 17.87 5.12
N ALA A 56 -7.66 18.84 4.52
CA ALA A 56 -7.76 18.95 3.07
C ALA A 56 -6.44 19.33 2.38
N ASP A 57 -5.54 19.99 3.11
CA ASP A 57 -4.20 20.38 2.67
C ASP A 57 -3.10 19.41 3.14
N ALA A 58 -3.48 18.30 3.77
CA ALA A 58 -2.60 17.25 4.28
C ALA A 58 -1.61 17.69 5.38
N LYS A 59 -1.81 18.85 6.02
CA LYS A 59 -0.93 19.35 7.07
C LYS A 59 -1.15 18.73 8.45
N GLY A 60 -2.17 17.89 8.59
CA GLY A 60 -2.50 17.27 9.87
C GLY A 60 -3.11 18.26 10.87
N ILE A 61 -3.21 17.79 12.12
CA ILE A 61 -3.80 18.52 13.23
C ILE A 61 -2.85 18.36 14.41
N SER A 62 -2.04 19.39 14.65
CA SER A 62 -1.00 19.36 15.69
C SER A 62 -1.54 19.13 17.10
N THR A 63 -2.76 19.60 17.41
CA THR A 63 -3.40 19.37 18.71
C THR A 63 -3.89 17.94 18.94
N LEU A 64 -3.93 17.12 17.90
CA LEU A 64 -4.34 15.71 17.95
C LEU A 64 -3.21 14.76 17.55
N ASP A 65 -1.96 15.26 17.50
CA ASP A 65 -0.77 14.52 17.06
C ASP A 65 -0.92 13.85 15.68
N VAL A 66 -1.79 14.41 14.82
CA VAL A 66 -1.95 13.95 13.43
C VAL A 66 -0.85 14.61 12.59
N PRO A 67 0.05 13.85 11.94
CA PRO A 67 1.24 14.40 11.29
C PRO A 67 0.93 15.16 10.01
N ASP A 68 1.81 16.12 9.70
CA ASP A 68 1.91 16.78 8.39
C ASP A 68 2.49 15.79 7.35
N LEU A 69 1.67 15.45 6.36
CA LEU A 69 2.06 14.51 5.30
C LEU A 69 2.81 15.20 4.15
N THR A 70 2.75 16.54 4.06
CA THR A 70 3.44 17.32 3.02
C THR A 70 4.96 17.34 3.24
N MET A 71 5.39 17.17 4.50
CA MET A 71 6.79 17.19 4.93
C MET A 71 7.34 15.80 5.27
N SER A 72 6.53 14.74 5.07
CA SER A 72 6.82 13.37 5.53
C SER A 72 8.16 12.80 5.05
N TRP A 73 8.56 13.08 3.82
CA TRP A 73 9.83 12.65 3.22
C TRP A 73 11.05 13.37 3.82
N VAL A 74 10.88 14.64 4.19
CA VAL A 74 11.99 15.53 4.59
C VAL A 74 12.20 15.49 6.11
N GLU A 75 11.12 15.55 6.88
CA GLU A 75 11.20 15.61 8.34
C GLU A 75 11.27 14.24 8.98
N ARG A 76 10.64 13.23 8.37
CA ARG A 76 10.52 11.89 8.95
C ARG A 76 11.35 10.82 8.23
N GLN A 77 12.07 11.19 7.16
CA GLN A 77 12.88 10.29 6.32
C GLN A 77 12.14 8.99 5.94
N LEU A 78 10.83 9.06 5.72
CA LEU A 78 10.04 7.89 5.38
C LEU A 78 10.37 7.42 3.95
N SER A 79 10.60 6.12 3.81
CA SER A 79 10.67 5.44 2.51
C SER A 79 9.27 5.22 1.92
N GLU A 80 9.18 5.06 0.60
CA GLU A 80 7.90 4.75 -0.07
C GLU A 80 7.30 3.44 0.45
N GLU A 81 8.14 2.44 0.70
CA GLU A 81 7.75 1.17 1.33
C GLU A 81 7.06 1.39 2.67
N GLU A 82 7.65 2.20 3.56
CA GLU A 82 7.06 2.50 4.87
C GLU A 82 5.72 3.23 4.73
N VAL A 83 5.60 4.13 3.76
CA VAL A 83 4.32 4.79 3.46
C VAL A 83 3.28 3.76 3.01
N PHE A 84 3.62 2.86 2.09
CA PHE A 84 2.71 1.82 1.62
C PHE A 84 2.32 0.82 2.71
N GLN A 85 3.24 0.47 3.61
CA GLN A 85 2.93 -0.38 4.76
C GLN A 85 2.00 0.34 5.73
N THR A 86 2.32 1.58 6.09
CA THR A 86 1.50 2.38 7.02
C THR A 86 0.07 2.57 6.50
N ILE A 87 -0.11 2.79 5.19
CA ILE A 87 -1.45 2.91 4.59
C ILE A 87 -2.21 1.58 4.64
N ARG A 88 -1.53 0.44 4.44
CA ARG A 88 -2.16 -0.90 4.42
C ARG A 88 -2.52 -1.38 5.81
N ASP A 89 -1.60 -1.23 6.75
CA ASP A 89 -1.70 -1.82 8.08
C ASP A 89 -2.30 -0.84 9.09
N GLY A 90 -2.31 0.46 8.76
CA GLY A 90 -2.71 1.52 9.67
C GLY A 90 -1.65 1.80 10.74
N ILE A 91 -1.97 2.75 11.62
CA ILE A 91 -1.21 3.00 12.85
C ILE A 91 -2.07 2.63 14.05
N SER A 92 -1.45 2.08 15.09
CA SER A 92 -2.12 1.86 16.37
C SER A 92 -2.56 3.21 16.95
N GLY A 93 -3.83 3.27 17.37
CA GLY A 93 -4.42 4.43 18.07
C GLY A 93 -4.19 4.40 19.57
#